data_AF-A0A431MA77-F1
#
_entry.id   AF-A0A431MA77-F1
#
_cell.length_a   1.000
_cell.length_b   1.000
_cell.length_c   1.000
_cell.angle_alpha   90.00
_cell.angle_beta   90.00
_cell.angle_gamma   90.00
#
_symmetry.space_group_name_H-M   'P 1'
#
loop_
_entity.id
_entity.type
_entity.pdbx_description
1 polymer ?
#
loop_
_entity_poly.entity_id
_entity_poly.type
_entity_poly.pdbx_seq_one_letter_code
_entity_poly.pdbx_strand_id
1 'polypeptide(L)'
;MNRHDLLAEIRKRGASLRQLSAAHGYRSDALRNALTRPWPKAEAIIASFLGMTPQAIWPSRYHQDGRPKSGRGERGFGRNRTNMKST
;
A
#
# COMPACT_ATOMS: atom_id res chain seq x y z
N MET A 1 4.06 12.58 1.17
CA MET A 1 3.52 12.16 2.49
C MET A 1 4.67 11.69 3.38
N ASN A 2 4.78 12.16 4.62
CA ASN A 2 5.74 11.63 5.59
C ASN A 2 5.14 10.44 6.35
N ARG A 3 5.98 9.53 6.87
CA ARG A 3 5.55 8.32 7.61
C ARG A 3 4.58 8.63 8.76
N HIS A 4 4.85 9.70 9.50
CA HIS A 4 4.01 10.14 10.62
C HIS A 4 2.64 10.62 10.16
N ASP A 5 2.59 11.33 9.05
CA ASP A 5 1.35 11.85 8.48
C ASP A 5 0.45 10.69 8.00
N LEU A 6 1.05 9.67 7.39
CA LEU A 6 0.33 8.45 7.02
C LEU A 6 -0.23 7.70 8.24
N LEU A 7 0.55 7.59 9.31
CA LEU A 7 0.08 6.99 10.56
C LEU A 7 -1.05 7.80 11.21
N ALA A 8 -0.93 9.13 11.18
CA ALA A 8 -1.95 10.03 11.68
C ALA A 8 -3.25 9.89 10.86
N GLU A 9 -3.15 9.83 9.54
CA GLU A 9 -4.29 9.67 8.64
C GLU A 9 -5.01 8.32 8.85
N ILE A 10 -4.25 7.22 8.99
CA ILE A 10 -4.81 5.91 9.32
C ILE A 10 -5.52 5.95 10.67
N ARG A 11 -4.95 6.64 11.66
CA ARG A 11 -5.52 6.79 13.00
C ARG A 11 -6.77 7.68 13.02
N LYS A 12 -6.80 8.74 12.19
CA LYS A 12 -8.00 9.59 11.99
C LYS A 12 -9.17 8.79 11.44
N ARG A 13 -8.90 7.78 10.61
CA ARG A 13 -9.91 6.84 10.09
C ARG A 13 -10.30 5.74 11.07
N GLY A 14 -9.79 5.76 12.31
CA GLY A 14 -10.14 4.80 13.35
C GLY A 14 -9.48 3.43 13.20
N ALA A 15 -8.47 3.29 12.34
CA ALA A 15 -7.73 2.04 12.18
C ALA A 15 -6.27 2.18 12.61
N SER A 16 -5.58 1.04 12.66
CA SER A 16 -4.15 0.94 12.88
C SER A 16 -3.53 -0.03 11.88
N LEU A 17 -2.23 0.11 11.60
CA LEU A 17 -1.50 -0.85 10.75
C LEU A 17 -1.61 -2.29 11.27
N ARG A 18 -1.72 -2.46 12.59
CA ARG A 18 -1.92 -3.76 13.22
C ARG A 18 -3.28 -4.36 12.88
N GLN A 19 -4.34 -3.56 12.92
CA GLN A 19 -5.69 -3.99 12.51
C GLN A 19 -5.74 -4.32 11.02
N LEU A 20 -5.13 -3.49 10.17
CA LEU A 20 -5.00 -3.77 8.74
C LEU A 20 -4.23 -5.07 8.49
N SER A 21 -3.18 -5.32 9.27
CA SER A 21 -2.41 -6.56 9.18
C SER A 21 -3.24 -7.78 9.55
N ALA A 22 -3.97 -7.69 10.66
CA ALA A 22 -4.86 -8.77 11.11
C ALA A 22 -5.98 -9.04 10.10
N ALA A 23 -6.60 -7.99 9.53
CA ALA A 23 -7.66 -8.11 8.54
C ALA A 23 -7.21 -8.84 7.26
N HIS A 24 -5.93 -8.74 6.91
CA HIS A 24 -5.36 -9.40 5.74
C HIS A 24 -4.57 -10.69 6.06
N GLY A 25 -4.62 -11.18 7.31
CA GLY A 25 -3.94 -12.41 7.73
C GLY A 25 -2.42 -12.31 7.80
N TYR A 26 -1.84 -11.10 7.85
CA TYR A 26 -0.42 -10.89 8.03
C TYR A 26 -0.06 -10.71 9.51
N ARG A 27 1.19 -11.07 9.89
CA ARG A 27 1.75 -10.76 11.22
C ARG A 27 1.67 -9.26 11.50
N SER A 28 1.23 -8.87 12.69
CA SER A 28 1.03 -7.48 13.15
C SER A 28 2.08 -6.46 12.68
N ASP A 29 3.35 -6.85 12.61
CA ASP A 29 4.49 -5.99 12.24
C ASP A 29 4.82 -5.98 10.75
N ALA A 30 4.17 -6.82 9.96
CA ALA A 30 4.44 -6.97 8.54
C ALA A 30 4.20 -5.65 7.81
N LEU A 31 3.02 -5.03 7.96
CA LEU A 31 2.73 -3.76 7.28
C LEU A 31 3.59 -2.60 7.77
N ARG A 32 4.16 -2.67 8.98
CA ARG A 32 5.11 -1.67 9.46
C ARG A 32 6.38 -1.66 8.62
N ASN A 33 6.80 -2.81 8.09
CA ASN A 33 7.94 -2.90 7.17
C ASN A 33 7.68 -2.24 5.82
N ALA A 34 6.42 -2.08 5.39
CA ALA A 34 6.09 -1.37 4.15
C ALA A 34 6.46 0.12 4.20
N LEU A 35 6.47 0.72 5.41
CA LEU A 35 6.89 2.11 5.62
C LEU A 35 8.38 2.33 5.34
N THR A 36 9.21 1.31 5.55
CA THR A 36 10.67 1.40 5.43
C THR A 36 11.19 0.76 4.16
N ARG A 37 10.58 -0.34 3.70
CA ARG A 37 10.98 -1.10 2.52
C ARG A 37 9.88 -1.11 1.45
N PRO A 38 10.23 -1.05 0.14
CA PRO A 38 9.25 -1.10 -0.94
C PRO A 38 8.54 -2.45 -0.92
N TRP A 39 7.24 -2.43 -0.59
CA TRP A 39 6.41 -3.61 -0.55
C TRP A 39 5.06 -3.35 -1.23
N PRO A 40 4.97 -3.56 -2.55
CA PRO A 40 3.83 -3.09 -3.33
C PRO A 40 2.47 -3.63 -2.88
N LYS A 41 2.43 -4.88 -2.40
CA LYS A 41 1.20 -5.51 -1.92
C LYS A 41 0.67 -4.86 -0.63
N ALA A 42 1.56 -4.58 0.32
CA ALA A 42 1.18 -3.90 1.56
C ALA A 42 0.89 -2.41 1.34
N GLU A 43 1.66 -1.76 0.46
CA GLU A 43 1.43 -0.37 0.05
C GLU A 43 0.05 -0.22 -0.62
N ALA A 44 -0.35 -1.15 -1.49
CA ALA A 44 -1.66 -1.16 -2.13
C ALA A 44 -2.81 -1.34 -1.11
N ILE A 45 -2.63 -2.18 -0.09
CA ILE A 45 -3.62 -2.35 0.99
C ILE A 45 -3.81 -1.05 1.76
N ILE A 46 -2.71 -0.40 2.15
CA ILE A 46 -2.75 0.88 2.87
C ILE A 46 -3.38 1.95 1.99
N ALA A 47 -3.01 2.02 0.72
CA ALA A 47 -3.55 2.98 -0.23
C ALA A 47 -5.06 2.77 -0.45
N SER A 48 -5.51 1.52 -0.59
CA SER A 48 -6.92 1.16 -0.69
C SER A 48 -7.70 1.57 0.56
N PHE A 49 -7.13 1.37 1.76
CA PHE A 49 -7.73 1.84 3.00
C PHE A 49 -7.82 3.37 3.07
N LEU A 50 -6.81 4.06 2.50
CA LEU A 50 -6.78 5.50 2.39
C LEU A 50 -7.65 6.05 1.24
N GLY A 51 -8.19 5.20 0.36
CA GLY A 51 -8.88 5.65 -0.85
C GLY A 51 -7.97 6.45 -1.79
N MET A 52 -6.66 6.25 -1.68
CA MET A 52 -5.63 6.93 -2.47
C MET A 52 -4.89 5.91 -3.32
N THR A 53 -4.14 6.37 -4.31
CA THR A 53 -3.22 5.50 -5.04
C THR A 53 -1.90 5.35 -4.26
N PRO A 54 -1.22 4.19 -4.33
CA PRO A 54 0.07 4.02 -3.65
C PRO A 54 1.14 5.00 -4.18
N GLN A 55 1.00 5.48 -5.42
CA GLN A 55 1.83 6.54 -5.99
C GLN A 55 1.63 7.90 -5.31
N ALA A 56 0.42 8.25 -4.87
CA ALA A 56 0.17 9.50 -4.15
C ALA A 56 0.90 9.51 -2.79
N ILE A 57 0.99 8.35 -2.15
CA ILE A 57 1.65 8.18 -0.86
C ILE A 57 3.17 8.08 -1.02
N TRP A 58 3.63 7.26 -1.98
CA TRP A 58 5.04 6.98 -2.25
C TRP A 58 5.44 7.33 -3.69
N PRO A 59 5.48 8.62 -4.07
CA PRO A 59 5.76 9.03 -5.44
C PRO A 59 7.15 8.58 -5.93
N SER A 60 8.14 8.49 -5.04
CA SER A 60 9.49 8.01 -5.38
C SER A 60 9.55 6.51 -5.69
N ARG A 61 8.58 5.72 -5.21
CA ARG A 61 8.56 4.25 -5.36
C ARG A 61 7.72 3.76 -6.52
N TYR A 62 6.93 4.63 -7.13
CA TYR A 62 6.03 4.29 -8.24
C TYR A 62 6.36 5.13 -9.47
N HIS A 63 6.07 4.60 -10.65
CA HIS A 63 6.05 5.34 -11.91
C HIS A 63 4.74 6.14 -12.03
N GLN A 64 4.70 7.10 -12.97
CA GLN A 64 3.46 7.82 -13.30
C GLN A 64 2.33 6.89 -13.80
N ASP A 65 2.70 5.71 -14.31
CA ASP A 65 1.80 4.64 -14.76
C ASP A 65 1.25 3.78 -13.59
N GLY A 66 1.58 4.10 -12.33
CA GLY A 66 1.16 3.31 -11.16
C GLY A 66 1.93 1.99 -10.95
N ARG A 67 2.95 1.71 -11.78
CA ARG A 67 3.84 0.55 -11.60
C ARG A 67 4.87 0.81 -10.50
N PRO A 68 5.19 -0.16 -9.62
CA PRO A 68 6.25 0.00 -8.63
C PRO A 68 7.64 -0.04 -9.27
N LYS A 69 8.51 0.92 -8.92
CA LYS A 69 9.94 1.03 -9.34
C LYS A 69 10.86 0.00 -8.68
N SER A 70 10.33 -1.07 -8.09
CA SER A 70 11.16 -2.01 -7.32
C SER A 70 12.02 -2.87 -8.26
N GLY A 71 13.34 -2.90 -8.06
CA GLY A 71 14.26 -3.79 -8.79
C GLY A 71 14.06 -5.30 -8.58
N ARG A 72 13.08 -5.70 -7.74
CA ARG A 72 12.57 -7.09 -7.62
C ARG A 72 11.18 -7.29 -8.26
N GLY A 73 10.54 -6.21 -8.72
CA GLY A 73 9.10 -6.11 -8.99
C GLY A 73 8.64 -6.59 -10.36
N GLU A 74 9.55 -6.73 -11.32
CA GLU A 74 9.20 -7.32 -12.63
C GLU A 74 8.75 -8.79 -12.49
N ARG A 75 9.13 -9.47 -11.39
CA ARG A 75 8.87 -10.91 -11.19
C ARG A 75 7.58 -11.25 -10.45
N GLY A 76 6.85 -10.29 -9.88
CA GLY A 76 5.81 -10.60 -8.87
C GLY A 76 4.53 -9.78 -8.91
N PHE A 77 4.47 -8.66 -9.65
CA PHE A 77 3.21 -7.92 -9.86
C PHE A 77 2.34 -8.58 -10.95
N GLY A 78 2.53 -9.88 -11.17
CA GLY A 78 1.81 -10.66 -12.16
C GLY A 78 0.34 -10.84 -11.78
N ARG A 79 -0.53 -10.35 -12.68
CA ARG A 79 -1.88 -10.87 -12.96
C ARG A 79 -2.95 -10.71 -11.86
N ASN A 80 -3.33 -9.48 -11.53
CA ASN A 80 -4.72 -9.24 -11.11
C ASN A 80 -5.29 -8.01 -11.79
N ARG A 81 -5.57 -8.17 -13.09
CA ARG A 81 -6.38 -7.26 -13.89
C ARG A 81 -7.77 -7.88 -13.98
N THR A 82 -8.52 -7.86 -12.87
CA THR A 82 -9.92 -8.31 -12.85
C THR A 82 -10.82 -7.21 -12.33
N ASN A 83 -11.40 -6.50 -13.30
CA ASN A 83 -12.81 -6.11 -13.35
C ASN A 83 -13.29 -5.04 -12.34
N MET A 84 -12.97 -3.76 -12.63
CA MET A 84 -13.92 -2.68 -12.34
C MET A 84 -14.80 -2.52 -13.59
N LYS A 85 -15.97 -3.14 -13.54
CA LYS A 85 -17.03 -2.90 -14.53
C LYS A 85 -17.53 -1.47 -14.37
N SER A 86 -17.68 -0.82 -15.51
CA SER A 86 -18.56 0.32 -15.71
C SER A 86 -19.95 0.05 -15.13
N THR A 87 -20.46 1.04 -14.38
CA THR A 87 -21.86 1.49 -14.38
C THR A 87 -21.84 2.97 -14.05
#